data_AF-A0A9P4TA52-F1
#
_entry.id   AF-A0A9P4TA52-F1
#
_cell.length_a   1.000
_cell.length_b   1.000
_cell.length_c   1.000
_cell.angle_alpha   90.00
_cell.angle_beta   90.00
_cell.angle_gamma   90.00
#
_symmetry.space_group_name_H-M   'P 1'
#
loop_
_entity.id
_entity.type
_entity.pdbx_description
1 polymer ?
#
loop_
_entity_poly.entity_id
_entity_poly.type
_entity_poly.pdbx_seq_one_letter_code
_entity_poly.pdbx_strand_id
1 'polypeptide(L)'
;MSIDKAFGYPYVLMEYLGGHQLNTDLADAIPQQYHAKVAKQFAKVFAELQTLTFSRIGRLWCGDTADQPVEIIPMEWHYSPGPLDTSLEYFHNQRQGENRETIALFPNSPDHLTACWVLKTALAHTIIEDRVQCPFPLCHLDLHFGNLLFDEGYNLTGVIDWSHAQAAPIE
;
A
#
# COMPACT_ATOMS: atom_id res chain seq x y z
N MET A 1 -6.98 -28.19 -8.64
CA MET A 1 -7.29 -28.86 -9.93
C MET A 1 -6.44 -28.24 -11.01
N SER A 2 -5.79 -29.07 -11.83
CA SER A 2 -4.90 -28.67 -12.92
C SER A 2 -5.72 -28.06 -14.05
N ILE A 3 -5.49 -26.77 -14.33
CA ILE A 3 -5.96 -26.12 -15.56
C ILE A 3 -4.75 -26.08 -16.48
N ASP A 4 -4.87 -26.78 -17.60
CA ASP A 4 -3.93 -26.81 -18.71
C ASP A 4 -3.67 -25.38 -19.19
N LYS A 5 -2.59 -24.74 -18.74
CA LYS A 5 -2.28 -23.35 -19.12
C LYS A 5 -1.77 -23.36 -20.56
N ALA A 6 -2.64 -23.07 -21.52
CA ALA A 6 -2.33 -22.99 -22.96
C ALA A 6 -1.11 -22.10 -23.30
N PHE A 7 -0.73 -21.17 -22.41
CA PHE A 7 0.40 -20.24 -22.56
C PHE A 7 1.60 -20.52 -21.62
N GLY A 8 1.54 -21.50 -20.72
CA GLY A 8 2.64 -21.85 -19.80
C GLY A 8 2.90 -20.87 -18.63
N TYR A 9 2.24 -19.71 -18.58
CA TYR A 9 2.42 -18.68 -17.54
C TYR A 9 1.09 -18.22 -16.93
N PRO A 10 1.08 -17.71 -15.67
CA PRO A 10 -0.08 -16.99 -15.13
C PRO A 10 -0.40 -15.74 -15.95
N TYR A 11 -1.68 -15.47 -16.19
CA TYR A 11 -2.15 -14.26 -16.86
C TYR A 11 -3.46 -13.80 -16.21
N VAL A 12 -3.75 -12.51 -16.34
CA VAL A 12 -5.01 -11.90 -15.92
C VAL A 12 -5.58 -11.16 -17.13
N LEU A 13 -6.86 -11.37 -17.41
CA LEU A 13 -7.61 -10.59 -18.38
C LEU A 13 -8.51 -9.63 -17.62
N MET A 14 -8.47 -8.36 -17.99
CA MET A 14 -9.26 -7.31 -17.34
C MET A 14 -9.75 -6.30 -18.38
N GLU A 15 -10.70 -5.46 -17.96
CA GLU A 15 -11.17 -4.35 -18.77
C GLU A 15 -10.03 -3.37 -19.08
N TYR A 16 -9.97 -2.90 -20.32
CA TYR A 16 -9.03 -1.86 -20.70
C TYR A 16 -9.53 -0.51 -20.20
N LEU A 17 -8.83 0.05 -19.21
CA LEU A 17 -9.03 1.42 -18.77
C LEU A 17 -8.28 2.36 -19.74
N GLY A 18 -9.01 3.30 -20.35
CA GLY A 18 -8.40 4.30 -21.23
C GLY A 18 -7.44 5.22 -20.46
N GLY A 19 -6.58 5.93 -21.19
CA GLY A 19 -5.59 6.84 -20.62
C GLY A 19 -4.17 6.28 -20.64
N HIS A 20 -3.25 6.99 -19.99
CA HIS A 20 -1.83 6.69 -19.97
C HIS A 20 -1.22 7.00 -18.61
N GLN A 21 -0.15 6.29 -18.27
CA GLN A 21 0.71 6.60 -17.14
C GLN A 21 1.53 7.85 -17.44
N LEU A 22 1.90 8.59 -16.40
CA LEU A 22 2.85 9.69 -16.51
C LEU A 22 4.27 9.14 -16.37
N ASN A 23 5.22 9.71 -17.11
CA ASN A 23 6.61 9.22 -17.15
C ASN A 23 7.48 9.73 -15.99
N THR A 24 6.99 10.72 -15.23
CA THR A 24 7.70 11.38 -14.14
C THR A 24 6.71 11.79 -13.05
N ASP A 25 7.22 12.37 -11.96
CA ASP A 25 6.41 12.87 -10.86
C ASP A 25 5.28 13.80 -11.33
N LEU A 26 4.16 13.74 -10.61
CA LEU A 26 2.93 14.48 -10.92
C LEU A 26 3.17 15.99 -11.08
N ALA A 27 4.01 16.56 -10.22
CA ALA A 27 4.30 18.00 -10.24
C ALA A 27 5.00 18.45 -11.53
N ASP A 28 5.86 17.59 -12.09
CA ASP A 28 6.66 17.89 -13.29
C ASP A 28 5.92 17.52 -14.57
N ALA A 29 5.19 16.40 -14.56
CA ALA A 29 4.49 15.90 -15.73
C ALA A 29 3.23 16.71 -16.07
N ILE A 30 2.57 17.28 -15.06
CA ILE A 30 1.26 17.93 -15.22
C ILE A 30 1.45 19.44 -15.39
N PRO A 31 0.88 20.07 -16.42
CA PRO A 31 0.88 21.53 -16.56
C PRO A 31 0.22 22.20 -15.35
N GLN A 32 0.81 23.31 -14.89
CA GLN A 32 0.40 24.00 -13.66
C GLN A 32 -1.11 24.30 -13.57
N GLN A 33 -1.75 24.64 -14.70
CA GLN A 33 -3.19 24.88 -14.77
C GLN A 33 -4.07 23.69 -14.36
N TYR A 34 -3.54 22.46 -14.41
CA TYR A 34 -4.23 21.23 -14.02
C TYR A 34 -3.85 20.72 -12.64
N HIS A 35 -2.85 21.32 -11.96
CA HIS A 35 -2.39 20.85 -10.64
C HIS A 35 -3.53 20.75 -9.62
N ALA A 36 -4.33 21.81 -9.47
CA ALA A 36 -5.47 21.81 -8.55
C ALA A 36 -6.53 20.75 -8.91
N LYS A 37 -6.74 20.52 -10.21
CA LYS A 37 -7.68 19.52 -10.72
C LYS A 37 -7.19 18.10 -10.38
N VAL A 38 -5.93 17.81 -10.64
CA VAL A 38 -5.35 16.47 -10.37
C VAL A 38 -5.24 16.23 -8.87
N ALA A 39 -4.77 17.21 -8.10
CA ALA A 39 -4.72 17.11 -6.63
C ALA A 39 -6.11 16.79 -6.04
N LYS A 40 -7.17 17.43 -6.55
CA LYS A 40 -8.55 17.13 -6.12
C LYS A 40 -8.99 15.71 -6.45
N GLN A 41 -8.65 15.19 -7.62
CA GLN A 41 -8.97 13.83 -8.02
C GLN A 41 -8.21 12.80 -7.17
N PHE A 42 -6.93 13.07 -6.91
CA PHE A 42 -6.10 12.22 -6.06
C PHE A 42 -6.60 12.19 -4.62
N ALA A 43 -6.92 13.36 -4.05
CA ALA A 43 -7.54 13.45 -2.73
C ALA A 43 -8.89 12.71 -2.66
N LYS A 44 -9.66 12.73 -3.74
CA LYS A 44 -10.92 11.96 -3.83
C LYS A 44 -10.66 10.45 -3.74
N VAL A 45 -9.66 9.91 -4.46
CA VAL A 45 -9.28 8.50 -4.36
C VAL A 45 -8.91 8.13 -2.92
N PHE A 46 -8.05 8.94 -2.28
CA PHE A 46 -7.69 8.71 -0.88
C PHE A 46 -8.90 8.72 0.05
N ALA A 47 -9.80 9.69 -0.12
CA ALA A 47 -11.01 9.79 0.69
C ALA A 47 -11.93 8.59 0.50
N GLU A 48 -12.11 8.12 -0.74
CA GLU A 48 -12.92 6.93 -1.05
C GLU A 48 -12.32 5.67 -0.43
N LEU A 49 -11.01 5.46 -0.54
CA LEU A 49 -10.32 4.31 0.05
C LEU A 49 -10.42 4.30 1.58
N GLN A 50 -10.37 5.48 2.21
CA GLN A 50 -10.56 5.60 3.65
C GLN A 50 -11.97 5.27 4.13
N THR A 51 -12.98 5.22 3.24
CA THR A 51 -14.33 4.76 3.62
C THR A 51 -14.43 3.24 3.71
N LEU A 52 -13.53 2.51 3.06
CA LEU A 52 -13.48 1.05 3.09
C LEU A 52 -12.61 0.63 4.27
N THR A 53 -13.23 0.08 5.32
CA THR A 53 -12.51 -0.20 6.57
C THR A 53 -12.77 -1.60 7.12
N PHE A 54 -11.78 -2.13 7.83
CA PHE A 54 -11.72 -3.50 8.30
C PHE A 54 -11.32 -3.59 9.77
N SER A 55 -11.67 -4.68 10.44
CA SER A 55 -11.38 -4.89 11.85
C SER A 55 -9.93 -5.30 12.15
N ARG A 56 -9.20 -5.77 11.14
CA ARG A 56 -7.82 -6.29 11.27
C ARG A 56 -6.97 -5.80 10.11
N ILE A 57 -5.66 -5.78 10.33
CA ILE A 57 -4.65 -5.43 9.34
C ILE A 57 -4.26 -6.71 8.58
N GLY A 58 -4.29 -6.65 7.25
CA GLY A 58 -3.93 -7.77 6.40
C GLY A 58 -4.47 -7.66 4.97
N ARG A 59 -4.10 -8.64 4.13
CA ARG A 59 -4.56 -8.69 2.73
C ARG A 59 -6.03 -9.07 2.66
N LEU A 60 -6.72 -8.57 1.64
CA LEU A 60 -8.12 -8.91 1.39
C LEU A 60 -8.19 -10.20 0.58
N TRP A 61 -9.10 -11.08 0.97
CA TRP A 61 -9.40 -12.31 0.25
C TRP A 61 -10.90 -12.50 0.11
N CYS A 62 -11.36 -12.83 -1.10
CA CYS A 62 -12.79 -13.01 -1.40
C CYS A 62 -13.06 -14.40 -2.02
N GLY A 63 -12.23 -15.39 -1.69
CA GLY A 63 -12.28 -16.72 -2.30
C GLY A 63 -11.75 -16.78 -3.73
N ASP A 64 -11.60 -18.00 -4.26
CA ASP A 64 -10.98 -18.26 -5.58
C ASP A 64 -11.70 -17.57 -6.74
N THR A 65 -12.99 -17.31 -6.57
CA THR A 65 -13.90 -16.70 -7.54
C THR A 65 -14.23 -15.24 -7.25
N ALA A 66 -13.66 -14.66 -6.18
CA ALA A 66 -13.89 -13.29 -5.74
C ALA A 66 -15.36 -12.94 -5.42
N ASP A 67 -16.17 -13.92 -5.06
CA ASP A 67 -17.61 -13.80 -4.75
C ASP A 67 -17.93 -14.07 -3.27
N GLN A 68 -16.94 -14.49 -2.48
CA GLN A 68 -17.10 -14.74 -1.05
C GLN A 68 -16.98 -13.44 -0.25
N PRO A 69 -17.52 -13.39 0.98
CA PRO A 69 -17.29 -12.28 1.89
C PRO A 69 -15.79 -12.00 2.07
N VAL A 70 -15.43 -10.73 2.23
CA VAL A 70 -14.04 -10.32 2.44
C VAL A 70 -13.52 -10.93 3.75
N GLU A 71 -12.46 -11.70 3.64
CA GLU A 71 -11.63 -12.19 4.74
C GLU A 71 -10.31 -11.41 4.76
N ILE A 72 -9.81 -11.11 5.95
CA ILE A 72 -8.47 -10.54 6.12
C ILE A 72 -7.48 -11.67 6.39
N ILE A 73 -6.52 -11.84 5.47
CA ILE A 73 -5.51 -12.90 5.48
C ILE A 73 -4.09 -12.33 5.71
N PRO A 74 -3.07 -13.16 6.03
CA PRO A 74 -1.72 -12.69 6.28
C PRO A 74 -1.07 -11.92 5.10
N MET A 75 -0.18 -10.99 5.44
CA MET A 75 0.68 -10.21 4.55
C MET A 75 2.03 -10.92 4.39
N GLU A 76 2.30 -11.50 3.22
CA GLU A 76 3.51 -12.31 3.01
C GLU A 76 4.83 -11.54 3.21
N TRP A 77 4.83 -10.23 2.96
CA TRP A 77 6.02 -9.39 2.97
C TRP A 77 6.37 -8.80 4.35
N HIS A 78 5.45 -8.83 5.30
CA HIS A 78 5.60 -8.16 6.59
C HIS A 78 6.32 -9.07 7.60
N TYR A 79 7.17 -8.50 8.47
CA TYR A 79 7.92 -9.29 9.48
C TYR A 79 7.06 -9.96 10.55
N SER A 80 5.81 -9.52 10.68
CA SER A 80 4.75 -10.25 11.36
C SER A 80 3.59 -10.39 10.39
N PRO A 81 3.49 -11.51 9.63
CA PRO A 81 2.54 -11.63 8.53
C PRO A 81 1.08 -11.40 8.94
N GLY A 82 0.75 -11.57 10.23
CA GLY A 82 -0.59 -11.29 10.72
C GLY A 82 -1.63 -12.36 10.33
N PRO A 83 -2.93 -12.00 10.25
CA PRO A 83 -3.47 -10.66 10.41
C PRO A 83 -3.17 -10.04 11.77
N LEU A 84 -3.03 -8.72 11.85
CA LEU A 84 -2.67 -7.98 13.07
C LEU A 84 -3.87 -7.19 13.60
N ASP A 85 -3.89 -6.94 14.90
CA ASP A 85 -5.02 -6.30 15.57
C ASP A 85 -4.76 -4.82 15.86
N THR A 86 -3.50 -4.39 15.86
CA THR A 86 -3.13 -3.00 16.21
C THR A 86 -2.10 -2.39 15.25
N SER A 87 -2.17 -1.08 15.05
CA SER A 87 -1.14 -0.34 14.30
C SER A 87 0.23 -0.40 14.99
N LEU A 88 0.25 -0.48 16.33
CA LEU A 88 1.48 -0.67 17.09
C LEU A 88 2.18 -1.98 16.72
N GLU A 89 1.46 -3.10 16.64
CA GLU A 89 2.03 -4.38 16.21
C GLU A 89 2.59 -4.30 14.78
N TYR A 90 1.86 -3.64 13.89
CA TYR A 90 2.29 -3.45 12.50
C TYR A 90 3.62 -2.70 12.44
N PHE A 91 3.66 -1.45 12.91
CA PHE A 91 4.87 -0.64 12.83
C PHE A 91 6.02 -1.22 13.64
N HIS A 92 5.76 -1.71 14.86
CA HIS A 92 6.82 -2.22 15.74
C HIS A 92 7.50 -3.45 15.14
N ASN A 93 6.72 -4.41 14.63
CA ASN A 93 7.29 -5.64 14.08
C ASN A 93 8.06 -5.37 12.79
N GLN A 94 7.54 -4.49 11.91
CA GLN A 94 8.24 -4.07 10.71
C GLN A 94 9.59 -3.41 11.05
N ARG A 95 9.58 -2.41 11.95
CA ARG A 95 10.80 -1.71 12.36
C ARG A 95 11.83 -2.63 13.00
N GLN A 96 11.40 -3.58 13.83
CA GLN A 96 12.32 -4.53 14.45
C GLN A 96 12.94 -5.48 13.44
N GLY A 97 12.18 -5.90 12.43
CA GLY A 97 12.67 -6.69 11.31
C GLY A 97 13.74 -5.95 10.49
N GLU A 98 13.39 -4.77 9.99
CA GLU A 98 14.31 -3.91 9.20
C GLU A 98 15.59 -3.58 9.98
N ASN A 99 15.47 -3.31 11.28
CA ASN A 99 16.62 -3.05 12.13
C ASN A 99 17.51 -4.29 12.25
N ARG A 100 16.95 -5.50 12.40
CA ARG A 100 17.75 -6.74 12.46
C ARG A 100 18.53 -6.96 11.17
N GLU A 101 17.89 -6.76 10.02
CA GLU A 101 18.55 -6.87 8.71
C GLU A 101 19.66 -5.82 8.55
N THR A 102 19.36 -4.56 8.88
CA THR A 102 20.34 -3.46 8.81
C THR A 102 21.54 -3.71 9.72
N ILE A 103 21.31 -4.15 10.96
CA ILE A 103 22.38 -4.50 11.91
C ILE A 103 23.20 -5.69 11.41
N ALA A 104 22.57 -6.69 10.80
CA ALA A 104 23.27 -7.84 10.23
C ALA A 104 24.15 -7.45 9.03
N LEU A 105 23.68 -6.54 8.18
CA LEU A 105 24.41 -6.04 7.01
C LEU A 105 25.54 -5.06 7.39
N PHE A 106 25.33 -4.24 8.44
CA PHE A 106 26.24 -3.17 8.83
C PHE A 106 26.59 -3.20 10.34
N PRO A 107 27.13 -4.32 10.85
CA PRO A 107 27.29 -4.54 12.30
C PRO A 107 28.25 -3.55 12.98
N ASN A 108 29.17 -2.96 12.24
CA ASN A 108 30.20 -2.05 12.75
C ASN A 108 30.03 -0.61 12.24
N SER A 109 28.84 -0.24 11.73
CA SER A 109 28.59 1.13 11.27
C SER A 109 27.83 1.92 12.33
N PRO A 110 28.49 2.87 13.03
CA PRO A 110 27.82 3.68 14.05
C PRO A 110 26.62 4.44 13.50
N ASP A 111 26.69 4.90 12.26
CA ASP A 111 25.60 5.63 11.60
C ASP A 111 24.35 4.76 11.44
N HIS A 112 24.50 3.53 10.93
CA HIS A 112 23.37 2.61 10.76
C HIS A 112 22.80 2.15 12.11
N LEU A 113 23.65 1.87 13.08
CA LEU A 113 23.22 1.49 14.43
C LEU A 113 22.47 2.64 15.12
N THR A 114 22.95 3.88 14.94
CA THR A 114 22.29 5.08 15.45
C THR A 114 20.96 5.30 14.75
N ALA A 115 20.89 5.18 13.42
CA ALA A 115 19.65 5.27 12.67
C ALA A 115 18.62 4.22 13.14
N CYS A 116 19.04 2.96 13.32
CA CYS A 116 18.19 1.90 13.87
C CYS A 116 17.62 2.27 15.25
N TRP A 117 18.44 2.82 16.14
CA TRP A 117 18.02 3.27 17.47
C TRP A 117 17.05 4.46 17.40
N VAL A 118 17.36 5.47 16.58
CA VAL A 118 16.50 6.66 16.38
C VAL A 118 15.14 6.24 15.83
N LEU A 119 15.12 5.46 14.75
CA LEU A 119 13.88 5.03 14.09
C LEU A 119 13.01 4.14 14.99
N LYS A 120 13.63 3.28 15.81
CA LYS A 120 12.90 2.51 16.81
C LYS A 120 12.30 3.40 17.90
N THR A 121 13.02 4.43 18.34
CA THR A 121 12.55 5.36 19.37
C THR A 121 11.44 6.27 18.85
N ALA A 122 11.54 6.71 17.59
CA ALA A 122 10.56 7.56 16.93
C ALA A 122 9.20 6.88 16.73
N LEU A 123 9.13 5.54 16.79
CA LEU A 123 7.91 4.77 16.56
C LEU A 123 6.75 5.15 17.48
N ALA A 124 7.05 5.53 18.74
CA ALA A 124 6.01 6.00 19.66
C ALA A 124 5.37 7.33 19.22
N HIS A 125 6.02 8.07 18.31
CA HIS A 125 5.55 9.35 17.77
C HIS A 125 4.94 9.24 16.38
N THR A 126 5.10 8.10 15.68
CA THR A 126 4.47 7.84 14.38
C THR A 126 3.09 7.18 14.53
N ILE A 127 2.77 6.67 15.73
CA ILE A 127 1.48 6.06 16.00
C ILE A 127 0.46 7.15 16.32
N ILE A 128 -0.60 7.19 15.52
CA ILE A 128 -1.76 8.04 15.79
C ILE A 128 -2.60 7.37 16.89
N GLU A 129 -2.67 8.00 18.08
CA GLU A 129 -3.29 7.41 19.29
C GLU A 129 -4.75 6.99 19.07
N ASP A 130 -5.54 7.77 18.33
CA ASP A 130 -6.96 7.48 18.04
C ASP A 130 -7.15 6.44 16.92
N ARG A 131 -6.06 5.95 16.30
CA ARG A 131 -6.06 4.92 15.25
C ARG A 131 -5.15 3.74 15.57
N VAL A 132 -4.88 3.51 16.86
CA VAL A 132 -4.16 2.32 17.33
C VAL A 132 -4.93 1.05 17.02
N GLN A 133 -6.25 1.12 17.19
CA GLN A 133 -7.19 0.03 17.02
C GLN A 133 -8.01 0.22 15.75
N CYS A 134 -8.77 -0.80 15.37
CA CYS A 134 -9.72 -0.75 14.27
C CYS A 134 -10.68 0.46 14.39
N PRO A 135 -11.18 0.99 13.26
CA PRO A 135 -11.15 0.40 11.93
C PRO A 135 -9.91 0.78 11.08
N PHE A 136 -9.38 -0.18 10.32
CA PHE A 136 -8.22 0.01 9.43
C PHE A 136 -8.68 0.20 7.99
N PRO A 137 -8.29 1.29 7.30
CA PRO A 137 -8.71 1.56 5.93
C PRO A 137 -8.03 0.64 4.91
N LEU A 138 -8.63 0.55 3.72
CA LEU A 138 -7.97 -0.03 2.55
C LEU A 138 -6.86 0.91 2.08
N CYS A 139 -5.65 0.38 1.97
CA CYS A 139 -4.49 1.08 1.46
C CYS A 139 -3.98 0.38 0.20
N HIS A 140 -3.68 1.16 -0.85
CA HIS A 140 -3.02 0.66 -2.07
C HIS A 140 -1.54 0.32 -1.82
N LEU A 141 -0.91 0.97 -0.83
CA LEU A 141 0.52 0.92 -0.47
C LEU A 141 1.52 1.41 -1.52
N ASP A 142 1.14 1.42 -2.79
CA ASP A 142 1.97 1.92 -3.90
C ASP A 142 1.23 2.94 -4.78
N LEU A 143 0.52 3.88 -4.13
CA LEU A 143 -0.31 4.86 -4.86
C LEU A 143 0.54 6.03 -5.39
N HIS A 144 1.36 5.78 -6.39
CA HIS A 144 2.19 6.79 -7.07
C HIS A 144 1.80 6.96 -8.53
N PHE A 145 2.41 7.93 -9.22
CA PHE A 145 2.07 8.32 -10.61
C PHE A 145 2.12 7.17 -11.63
N GLY A 146 2.91 6.12 -11.38
CA GLY A 146 2.99 4.94 -12.23
C GLY A 146 1.73 4.07 -12.15
N ASN A 147 1.00 4.14 -11.05
CA ASN A 147 -0.23 3.38 -10.81
C ASN A 147 -1.50 4.20 -11.06
N LEU A 148 -1.36 5.38 -11.67
CA LEU A 148 -2.46 6.26 -12.05
C LEU A 148 -2.53 6.42 -13.57
N LEU A 149 -3.73 6.36 -14.13
CA LEU A 149 -3.98 6.58 -15.55
C LEU A 149 -4.70 7.91 -15.77
N PHE A 150 -4.24 8.68 -16.75
CA PHE A 150 -4.84 9.96 -17.11
C PHE A 150 -5.24 10.01 -18.58
N ASP A 151 -6.34 10.71 -18.89
CA ASP A 151 -6.64 11.11 -20.26
C ASP A 151 -5.90 12.40 -20.68
N GLU A 152 -6.09 12.82 -21.94
CA GLU A 152 -5.50 14.06 -22.50
C GLU A 152 -5.89 15.33 -21.72
N GLY A 153 -7.02 15.29 -21.01
CA GLY A 153 -7.51 16.38 -20.18
C GLY A 153 -7.03 16.32 -18.73
N TYR A 154 -6.11 15.41 -18.38
CA TYR A 154 -5.69 15.13 -17.01
C TYR A 154 -6.86 14.77 -16.09
N ASN A 155 -7.87 14.07 -16.61
CA ASN A 155 -8.83 13.35 -15.77
C ASN A 155 -8.21 12.00 -15.41
N LEU A 156 -8.29 11.63 -14.13
CA LEU A 156 -7.90 10.32 -13.65
C LEU A 156 -8.92 9.30 -14.16
N THR A 157 -8.46 8.36 -14.98
CA THR A 157 -9.30 7.33 -15.61
C THR A 157 -9.19 5.98 -14.92
N GLY A 158 -8.12 5.74 -14.16
CA GLY A 158 -7.91 4.48 -13.46
C GLY A 158 -6.83 4.54 -12.39
N VAL A 159 -6.97 3.66 -11.40
CA VAL A 159 -5.95 3.30 -10.42
C VAL A 159 -5.70 1.80 -10.59
N ILE A 160 -4.45 1.43 -10.86
CA ILE A 160 -4.06 0.07 -11.25
C ILE A 160 -3.01 -0.48 -10.31
N ASP A 161 -2.66 -1.76 -10.47
CA ASP A 161 -1.66 -2.46 -9.67
C ASP A 161 -1.99 -2.54 -8.17
N TRP A 162 -3.13 -3.16 -7.87
CA TRP A 162 -3.60 -3.44 -6.51
C TRP A 162 -2.91 -4.64 -5.86
N SER A 163 -1.78 -5.11 -6.40
CA SER A 163 -1.12 -6.35 -5.95
C SER A 163 -0.70 -6.31 -4.47
N HIS A 164 -0.37 -5.12 -3.97
CA HIS A 164 0.00 -4.85 -2.59
C HIS A 164 -1.14 -4.31 -1.71
N ALA A 165 -2.36 -4.20 -2.23
CA ALA A 165 -3.45 -3.61 -1.50
C ALA A 165 -3.87 -4.44 -0.28
N GLN A 166 -4.12 -3.75 0.83
CA GLN A 166 -4.43 -4.40 2.10
C GLN A 166 -5.14 -3.44 3.07
N ALA A 167 -5.80 -3.99 4.09
CA ALA A 167 -6.20 -3.22 5.25
C ALA A 167 -4.94 -2.86 6.05
N ALA A 168 -4.64 -1.57 6.21
CA ALA A 168 -3.41 -1.10 6.85
C ALA A 168 -3.66 0.12 7.73
N PRO A 169 -2.82 0.35 8.76
CA PRO A 169 -2.88 1.59 9.52
C PRO A 169 -2.41 2.79 8.69
N ILE A 170 -2.88 3.97 9.06
CA ILE A 170 -2.39 5.26 8.53
C ILE A 170 -1.38 5.83 9.53
N GLU A 171 -0.31 6.41 9.00
CA GLU A 171 0.70 7.21 9.74
C GLU A 171 0.34 8.70 9.78
#